data_AF-A0A1G2Z8E4-F1
#
_entry.id   AF-A0A1G2Z8E4-F1
#
_cell.length_a   1.000
_cell.length_b   1.000
_cell.length_c   1.000
_cell.angle_alpha   90.00
_cell.angle_beta   90.00
_cell.angle_gamma   90.00
#
_symmetry.space_group_name_H-M   'P 1'
#
loop_
_entity.id
_entity.type
_entity.pdbx_description
1 polymer ?
#
loop_
_entity_poly.entity_id
_entity_poly.type
_entity_poly.pdbx_seq_one_letter_code
_entity_poly.pdbx_strand_id
1 'polypeptide(L)'
;MGLLGGTLPASIYVNDDAPADPGPRDPNLSDPNEDGSTQHPFDEIQEAIDVAQKGDTIVVRPGTYLTRDPWAYAELRFRGKSIRLVSEIPTSLDMADHTILRGVVIFDGIEDRNCLLQGFKIQNHNYGGILGNKTQATISHCIISGNGPCGATVLKDVRGQITNCVIVDNTTFHDCGVLPVASGCPTLLNCTIANNASGIAINCDDSPRISQIVIHNCVIWNNQDNQQIRISNTRQSTVIQI
;
A
#
# COMPACT_ATOMS: atom_id res chain seq x y z
N MET A 1 -0.28 6.89 40.76
CA MET A 1 -1.09 7.21 39.56
C MET A 1 -0.29 8.19 38.71
N GLY A 2 0.50 7.68 37.77
CA GLY A 2 1.15 8.52 36.77
C GLY A 2 0.21 8.65 35.58
N LEU A 3 -0.18 9.88 35.24
CA LEU A 3 -0.95 10.20 34.05
C LEU A 3 -0.20 9.69 32.82
N LEU A 4 -0.77 8.71 32.14
CA LEU A 4 -0.36 8.29 30.79
C LEU A 4 -0.70 9.45 29.83
N GLY A 5 0.24 10.39 29.70
CA GLY A 5 0.18 11.45 28.69
C GLY A 5 0.49 10.87 27.32
N GLY A 6 -0.46 10.12 26.74
CA GLY A 6 -0.47 9.92 25.30
C GLY A 6 -1.04 11.18 24.66
N THR A 7 -0.28 11.83 23.80
CA THR A 7 -0.80 12.83 22.87
C THR A 7 -1.95 12.21 22.07
N LEU A 8 -3.05 12.95 21.92
CA LEU A 8 -4.15 12.51 21.06
C LEU A 8 -3.62 12.36 19.63
N PRO A 9 -4.09 11.36 18.86
CA PRO A 9 -3.71 11.22 17.45
C PRO A 9 -3.90 12.53 16.69
N ALA A 10 -2.83 13.00 16.06
CA ALA A 10 -2.83 14.21 15.26
C ALA A 10 -3.25 13.92 13.81
N SER A 11 -3.64 14.97 13.09
CA SER A 11 -3.78 14.95 11.63
C SER A 11 -2.66 15.77 11.01
N ILE A 12 -1.94 15.16 10.09
CA ILE A 12 -0.83 15.74 9.32
C ILE A 12 -1.26 15.77 7.85
N TYR A 13 -1.00 16.87 7.15
CA TYR A 13 -1.46 17.09 5.78
C TYR A 13 -0.28 17.11 4.80
N VAL A 14 -0.48 16.48 3.65
CA VAL A 14 0.47 16.47 2.53
C VAL A 14 -0.22 17.04 1.29
N ASN A 15 0.40 18.02 0.64
CA ASN A 15 -0.12 18.66 -0.57
C ASN A 15 0.98 19.33 -1.40
N ASP A 16 1.48 18.60 -2.40
CA ASP A 16 2.56 19.00 -3.31
C ASP A 16 2.22 20.14 -4.28
N ASP A 17 1.11 20.84 -4.10
CA ASP A 17 0.79 22.07 -4.86
C ASP A 17 0.02 23.11 -4.00
N ALA A 18 0.38 23.20 -2.72
CA ALA A 18 -0.23 24.15 -1.80
C ALA A 18 -0.04 25.61 -2.24
N PRO A 19 -0.98 26.54 -1.94
CA PRO A 19 -0.84 27.94 -2.35
C PRO A 19 0.42 28.66 -1.83
N ALA A 20 1.01 28.16 -0.74
CA ALA A 20 2.25 28.69 -0.14
C ALA A 20 3.53 28.02 -0.68
N ASP A 21 3.39 26.96 -1.50
CA ASP A 21 4.50 26.22 -2.09
C ASP A 21 5.19 27.06 -3.19
N PRO A 22 6.49 27.41 -3.04
CA PRO A 22 7.24 28.16 -4.03
C PRO A 22 7.60 27.34 -5.29
N GLY A 23 7.52 26.02 -5.22
CA GLY A 23 7.78 25.08 -6.30
C GLY A 23 6.70 24.01 -6.42
N PRO A 24 5.46 24.36 -6.81
CA PRO A 24 4.38 23.39 -6.99
C PRO A 24 4.84 22.17 -7.77
N ARG A 25 4.70 21.01 -7.14
CA ARG A 25 5.00 19.67 -7.66
C ARG A 25 6.49 19.37 -7.77
N ASP A 26 7.36 20.21 -7.24
CA ASP A 26 8.80 19.98 -7.16
C ASP A 26 9.21 19.70 -5.71
N PRO A 27 9.50 18.43 -5.35
CA PRO A 27 9.92 18.08 -4.00
C PRO A 27 11.24 18.72 -3.56
N ASN A 28 11.99 19.35 -4.47
CA ASN A 28 13.24 20.04 -4.14
C ASN A 28 13.03 21.51 -3.79
N LEU A 29 11.80 22.03 -3.87
CA LEU A 29 11.49 23.44 -3.67
C LEU A 29 10.21 23.59 -2.83
N SER A 30 10.25 23.12 -1.59
CA SER A 30 9.09 23.11 -0.68
C SER A 30 8.85 24.44 0.06
N ASP A 31 7.67 24.58 0.68
CA ASP A 31 7.35 25.70 1.59
C ASP A 31 8.39 25.77 2.74
N PRO A 32 9.13 26.88 2.91
CA PRO A 32 10.10 27.02 4.00
C PRO A 32 9.50 26.94 5.41
N ASN A 33 8.18 27.02 5.54
CA ASN A 33 7.45 26.94 6.81
C ASN A 33 6.62 25.66 6.95
N GLU A 34 6.84 24.63 6.12
CA GLU A 34 6.12 23.36 6.23
C GLU A 34 6.13 22.81 7.66
N ASP A 35 4.95 22.47 8.16
CA ASP A 35 4.78 21.88 9.49
C ASP A 35 3.74 20.74 9.52
N GLY A 36 3.18 20.39 8.35
CA GLY A 36 2.15 19.38 8.20
C GLY A 36 0.76 19.85 8.62
N SER A 37 0.57 21.14 8.89
CA SER A 37 -0.77 21.72 9.09
C SER A 37 -1.51 21.89 7.77
N THR A 38 -2.78 22.28 7.81
CA THR A 38 -3.52 22.64 6.59
C THR A 38 -3.05 23.95 5.95
N GLN A 39 -2.32 24.79 6.69
CA GLN A 39 -1.79 26.07 6.18
C GLN A 39 -0.42 25.88 5.54
N HIS A 40 0.42 25.03 6.15
CA HIS A 40 1.75 24.69 5.68
C HIS A 40 1.91 23.15 5.63
N PRO A 41 1.21 22.48 4.71
CA PRO A 41 1.32 21.02 4.56
C PRO A 41 2.72 20.62 4.12
N PHE A 42 3.10 19.37 4.33
CA PHE A 42 4.31 18.81 3.73
C PHE A 42 4.13 18.61 2.23
N ASP A 43 5.21 18.72 1.46
CA ASP A 43 5.18 18.38 0.03
C ASP A 43 5.44 16.89 -0.20
N GLU A 44 6.27 16.24 0.65
CA GLU A 44 6.51 14.81 0.58
C GLU A 44 5.76 14.00 1.65
N ILE A 45 5.24 12.84 1.24
CA ILE A 45 4.62 11.89 2.17
C ILE A 45 5.65 11.35 3.17
N GLN A 46 6.92 11.19 2.77
CA GLN A 46 7.95 10.65 3.66
C GLN A 46 8.26 11.61 4.82
N GLU A 47 8.21 12.92 4.61
CA GLU A 47 8.36 13.93 5.68
C GLU A 47 7.24 13.80 6.71
N ALA A 48 5.99 13.71 6.24
CA ALA A 48 4.84 13.47 7.10
C ALA A 48 4.97 12.17 7.90
N ILE A 49 5.43 11.08 7.28
CA ILE A 49 5.70 9.81 7.98
C ILE A 49 6.80 9.98 9.01
N ASP A 50 7.86 10.73 8.70
CA ASP A 50 9.03 10.90 9.55
C ASP A 50 8.69 11.65 10.83
N VAL A 51 7.79 12.63 10.79
CA VAL A 51 7.31 13.35 11.98
C VAL A 51 6.16 12.65 12.72
N ALA A 52 5.35 11.84 12.03
CA ALA A 52 4.18 11.19 12.62
C ALA A 52 4.53 10.27 13.80
N GLN A 53 3.67 10.25 14.80
CA GLN A 53 3.70 9.35 15.95
C GLN A 53 2.70 8.21 15.77
N LYS A 54 2.83 7.15 16.58
CA LYS A 54 1.91 6.02 16.54
C LYS A 54 0.47 6.50 16.74
N GLY A 55 -0.42 6.11 15.83
CA GLY A 55 -1.84 6.44 15.84
C GLY A 55 -2.22 7.67 15.01
N ASP A 56 -1.26 8.52 14.64
CA ASP A 56 -1.51 9.71 13.82
C ASP A 56 -2.09 9.35 12.46
N THR A 57 -2.82 10.32 11.88
CA THR A 57 -3.37 10.22 10.53
C THR A 57 -2.67 11.21 9.62
N ILE A 58 -2.13 10.73 8.52
CA ILE A 58 -1.60 11.52 7.42
C ILE A 58 -2.66 11.55 6.32
N VAL A 59 -3.14 12.75 5.97
CA VAL A 59 -4.13 13.00 4.92
C VAL A 59 -3.43 13.58 3.71
N VAL A 60 -3.52 12.90 2.57
CA VAL A 60 -2.81 13.25 1.34
C VAL A 60 -3.79 13.77 0.29
N ARG A 61 -3.48 14.92 -0.30
CA ARG A 61 -4.24 15.53 -1.40
C ARG A 61 -4.02 14.79 -2.72
N PRO A 62 -4.92 14.93 -3.71
CA PRO A 62 -4.71 14.36 -5.03
C PRO A 62 -3.40 14.87 -5.64
N GLY A 63 -2.60 13.96 -6.19
CA GLY A 63 -1.26 14.26 -6.65
C GLY A 63 -0.52 13.02 -7.12
N THR A 64 0.73 13.20 -7.51
CA THR A 64 1.64 12.10 -7.83
C THR A 64 2.90 12.27 -7.01
N TYR A 65 3.12 11.34 -6.09
CA TYR A 65 4.16 11.43 -5.07
C TYR A 65 5.33 10.47 -5.35
N LEU A 66 6.46 10.73 -4.66
CA LEU A 66 7.73 9.97 -4.65
C LEU A 66 8.66 10.19 -5.85
N THR A 67 8.17 10.12 -7.08
CA THR A 67 8.97 10.47 -8.26
C THR A 67 8.12 10.95 -9.44
N ARG A 68 8.67 11.89 -10.19
CA ARG A 68 8.10 12.36 -11.46
C ARG A 68 8.50 11.48 -12.63
N ASP A 69 9.69 10.87 -12.57
CA ASP A 69 10.17 9.94 -13.58
C ASP A 69 9.53 8.55 -13.36
N PRO A 70 8.66 8.07 -14.28
CA PRO A 70 7.99 6.78 -14.14
C PRO A 70 8.96 5.59 -14.12
N TRP A 71 10.21 5.78 -14.55
CA TRP A 71 11.23 4.74 -14.61
C TRP A 71 12.21 4.79 -13.44
N ALA A 72 12.18 5.86 -12.63
CA ALA A 72 13.04 5.99 -11.48
C ALA A 72 12.53 5.12 -10.32
N TYR A 73 13.46 4.56 -9.57
CA TYR A 73 13.16 3.83 -8.35
C TYR A 73 12.92 4.81 -7.20
N ALA A 74 11.82 4.62 -6.48
CA ALA A 74 11.51 5.34 -5.26
C ALA A 74 10.83 4.42 -4.24
N GLU A 75 10.88 4.80 -2.97
CA GLU A 75 10.34 4.01 -1.86
C GLU A 75 9.56 4.91 -0.91
N LEU A 76 8.45 4.39 -0.38
CA LEU A 76 7.73 4.98 0.74
C LEU A 76 7.84 4.03 1.93
N ARG A 77 8.52 4.43 3.00
CA ARG A 77 8.82 3.57 4.14
C ARG A 77 7.99 3.97 5.35
N PHE A 78 7.17 3.04 5.85
CA PHE A 78 6.39 3.22 7.08
C PHE A 78 7.25 3.20 8.36
N ARG A 79 8.48 2.70 8.28
CA ARG A 79 9.47 2.67 9.38
C ARG A 79 8.96 2.02 10.67
N GLY A 80 8.10 1.01 10.55
CA GLY A 80 7.52 0.33 11.71
C GLY A 80 6.46 1.15 12.46
N LYS A 81 6.10 2.34 11.97
CA LYS A 81 5.09 3.20 12.60
C LYS A 81 3.69 2.70 12.27
N SER A 82 2.89 2.44 13.31
CA SER A 82 1.47 2.12 13.14
C SER A 82 0.66 3.41 13.06
N ILE A 83 0.64 4.01 11.86
CA ILE A 83 -0.04 5.25 11.49
C ILE A 83 -1.14 4.98 10.46
N ARG A 84 -1.99 5.96 10.22
CA ARG A 84 -3.03 5.92 9.18
C ARG A 84 -2.64 6.84 8.05
N LEU A 85 -2.17 6.29 6.93
CA LEU A 85 -1.93 7.04 5.70
C LEU A 85 -3.15 6.91 4.79
N VAL A 86 -3.83 8.03 4.52
CA VAL A 86 -5.11 8.08 3.80
C VAL A 86 -5.12 9.21 2.76
N SER A 87 -5.82 9.03 1.64
CA SER A 87 -6.17 10.15 0.77
C SER A 87 -7.32 10.99 1.36
N GLU A 88 -7.61 12.16 0.78
CA GLU A 88 -8.69 13.06 1.24
C GLU A 88 -10.08 12.38 1.28
N ILE A 89 -10.38 11.50 0.33
CA ILE A 89 -11.63 10.72 0.27
C ILE A 89 -11.27 9.24 0.16
N PRO A 90 -10.87 8.59 1.27
CA PRO A 90 -10.10 7.36 1.22
C PRO A 90 -10.90 6.12 0.81
N THR A 91 -12.23 6.20 0.76
CA THR A 91 -13.09 5.11 0.26
C THR A 91 -13.50 5.28 -1.21
N SER A 92 -13.11 6.38 -1.86
CA SER A 92 -13.41 6.63 -3.27
C SER A 92 -12.29 6.09 -4.15
N LEU A 93 -12.60 5.14 -5.05
CA LEU A 93 -11.63 4.66 -6.04
C LEU A 93 -11.28 5.72 -7.08
N ASP A 94 -12.19 6.66 -7.37
CA ASP A 94 -11.90 7.83 -8.20
C ASP A 94 -10.86 8.73 -7.55
N MET A 95 -10.98 8.97 -6.24
CA MET A 95 -9.95 9.70 -5.48
C MET A 95 -8.62 8.95 -5.45
N ALA A 96 -8.66 7.63 -5.27
CA ALA A 96 -7.47 6.79 -5.32
C ALA A 96 -6.74 6.90 -6.66
N ASP A 97 -7.47 6.90 -7.78
CA ASP A 97 -6.88 7.01 -9.12
C ASP A 97 -6.18 8.36 -9.36
N HIS A 98 -6.55 9.40 -8.61
CA HIS A 98 -5.93 10.73 -8.62
C HIS A 98 -4.91 10.96 -7.49
N THR A 99 -4.71 9.99 -6.58
CA THR A 99 -3.73 10.07 -5.49
C THR A 99 -2.70 8.96 -5.65
N ILE A 100 -1.69 9.22 -6.47
CA ILE A 100 -0.79 8.19 -7.03
C ILE A 100 0.52 8.15 -6.25
N LEU A 101 0.87 6.95 -5.76
CA LEU A 101 2.19 6.60 -5.25
C LEU A 101 3.00 5.97 -6.38
N ARG A 102 4.06 6.65 -6.83
CA ARG A 102 5.05 6.12 -7.79
C ARG A 102 6.30 5.65 -7.06
N GLY A 103 6.15 4.66 -6.19
CA GLY A 103 7.25 4.05 -5.49
C GLY A 103 6.79 2.81 -4.74
N VAL A 104 7.74 1.96 -4.38
CA VAL A 104 7.44 0.73 -3.63
C VAL A 104 7.06 1.12 -2.20
N VAL A 105 5.87 0.72 -1.76
CA VAL A 105 5.46 0.91 -0.36
C VAL A 105 6.07 -0.19 0.49
N ILE A 106 6.83 0.19 1.51
CA ILE A 106 7.62 -0.73 2.33
C ILE A 106 7.19 -0.59 3.79
N PHE A 107 6.78 -1.72 4.36
CA PHE A 107 6.56 -1.91 5.79
C PHE A 107 7.78 -2.62 6.41
N ASP A 108 8.04 -2.40 7.69
CA ASP A 108 9.14 -3.07 8.41
C ASP A 108 8.69 -4.40 9.05
N GLY A 109 7.39 -4.68 9.06
CA GLY A 109 6.82 -5.93 9.55
C GLY A 109 6.43 -5.91 11.03
N ILE A 110 6.72 -4.82 11.73
CA ILE A 110 6.34 -4.61 13.14
C ILE A 110 5.08 -3.76 13.30
N GLU A 111 4.54 -3.21 12.20
CA GLU A 111 3.29 -2.45 12.25
C GLU A 111 2.12 -3.36 12.64
N ASP A 112 1.26 -2.85 13.53
CA ASP A 112 0.11 -3.57 14.05
C ASP A 112 -1.16 -3.31 13.22
N ARG A 113 -2.29 -3.91 13.64
CA ARG A 113 -3.58 -3.83 12.93
C ARG A 113 -4.17 -2.43 12.85
N ASN A 114 -3.65 -1.47 13.62
CA ASN A 114 -4.08 -0.07 13.55
C ASN A 114 -3.36 0.71 12.46
N CYS A 115 -2.28 0.16 11.90
CA CYS A 115 -1.64 0.72 10.73
C CYS A 115 -2.56 0.58 9.51
N LEU A 116 -2.72 1.66 8.75
CA LEU A 116 -3.65 1.72 7.62
C LEU A 116 -2.98 2.43 6.43
N LEU A 117 -3.08 1.81 5.26
CA LEU A 117 -2.85 2.43 3.96
C LEU A 117 -4.19 2.41 3.21
N GLN A 118 -4.75 3.59 2.91
CA GLN A 118 -6.10 3.66 2.33
C GLN A 118 -6.27 4.72 1.22
N GLY A 119 -6.89 4.31 0.11
CA GLY A 119 -7.37 5.27 -0.90
C GLY A 119 -6.28 5.79 -1.84
N PHE A 120 -5.30 4.97 -2.19
CA PHE A 120 -4.20 5.34 -3.11
C PHE A 120 -4.15 4.46 -4.34
N LYS A 121 -3.71 5.02 -5.46
CA LYS A 121 -3.19 4.25 -6.58
C LYS A 121 -1.70 3.98 -6.37
N ILE A 122 -1.26 2.74 -6.59
CA ILE A 122 0.14 2.33 -6.50
C ILE A 122 0.56 1.82 -7.87
N GLN A 123 1.43 2.57 -8.54
CA GLN A 123 1.80 2.36 -9.94
C GLN A 123 3.30 2.64 -10.16
N ASN A 124 4.09 1.57 -10.33
CA ASN A 124 5.55 1.64 -10.28
C ASN A 124 6.25 1.06 -11.52
N HIS A 125 5.53 0.81 -12.61
CA HIS A 125 6.07 0.30 -13.88
C HIS A 125 7.01 -0.91 -13.71
N ASN A 126 8.33 -0.73 -13.68
CA ASN A 126 9.31 -1.83 -13.62
C ASN A 126 9.49 -2.42 -12.21
N TYR A 127 8.77 -1.92 -11.22
CA TYR A 127 8.93 -2.31 -9.81
C TYR A 127 7.63 -2.90 -9.22
N GLY A 128 7.76 -3.52 -8.05
CA GLY A 128 6.61 -4.05 -7.29
C GLY A 128 5.78 -2.94 -6.66
N GLY A 129 4.61 -3.26 -6.13
CA GLY A 129 3.72 -2.29 -5.48
C GLY A 129 4.01 -2.15 -3.98
N ILE A 130 3.88 -3.25 -3.25
CA ILE A 130 3.92 -3.27 -1.78
C ILE A 130 4.76 -4.45 -1.27
N LEU A 131 5.75 -4.12 -0.44
CA LEU A 131 6.53 -5.05 0.35
C LEU A 131 6.09 -4.97 1.82
N GLY A 132 5.27 -5.93 2.24
CA GLY A 132 4.63 -5.97 3.55
C GLY A 132 5.52 -6.50 4.69
N ASN A 133 6.56 -7.27 4.41
CA ASN A 133 7.47 -7.83 5.42
C ASN A 133 6.75 -8.49 6.62
N LYS A 134 5.62 -9.16 6.36
CA LYS A 134 4.75 -9.84 7.34
C LYS A 134 3.96 -8.89 8.26
N THR A 135 3.82 -7.63 7.88
CA THR A 135 3.06 -6.59 8.60
C THR A 135 1.62 -7.01 8.88
N GLN A 136 1.06 -6.51 9.98
CA GLN A 136 -0.36 -6.67 10.30
C GLN A 136 -1.21 -5.47 9.86
N ALA A 137 -0.61 -4.51 9.13
CA ALA A 137 -1.29 -3.34 8.60
C ALA A 137 -2.50 -3.70 7.71
N THR A 138 -3.52 -2.86 7.75
CA THR A 138 -4.67 -2.94 6.85
C THR A 138 -4.38 -2.15 5.57
N ILE A 139 -4.64 -2.75 4.42
CA ILE A 139 -4.57 -2.08 3.12
C ILE A 139 -5.99 -2.05 2.56
N SER A 140 -6.49 -0.87 2.21
CA SER A 140 -7.89 -0.76 1.83
C SER A 140 -8.19 0.28 0.76
N HIS A 141 -9.17 0.00 -0.11
CA HIS A 141 -9.61 0.94 -1.15
C HIS A 141 -8.46 1.45 -2.04
N CYS A 142 -7.41 0.64 -2.22
CA CYS A 142 -6.30 0.98 -3.08
C CYS A 142 -6.46 0.38 -4.48
N ILE A 143 -5.96 1.09 -5.48
CA ILE A 143 -5.80 0.60 -6.85
C ILE A 143 -4.32 0.22 -7.02
N ILE A 144 -4.03 -1.07 -7.15
CA ILE A 144 -2.67 -1.58 -7.36
C ILE A 144 -2.58 -2.02 -8.82
N SER A 145 -2.03 -1.17 -9.68
CA SER A 145 -2.08 -1.37 -11.13
C SER A 145 -0.84 -0.88 -11.88
N GLY A 146 -0.54 -1.49 -13.03
CA GLY A 146 0.58 -1.08 -13.86
C GLY A 146 1.95 -1.28 -13.20
N ASN A 147 2.03 -2.23 -12.26
CA ASN A 147 3.28 -2.68 -11.66
C ASN A 147 3.81 -3.90 -12.43
N GLY A 148 5.13 -4.03 -12.48
CA GLY A 148 5.81 -4.91 -13.44
C GLY A 148 7.19 -5.38 -12.98
N PRO A 149 7.37 -5.84 -11.73
CA PRO A 149 8.69 -6.23 -11.25
C PRO A 149 9.28 -7.39 -12.05
N CYS A 150 10.55 -7.25 -12.44
CA CYS A 150 11.35 -8.36 -12.96
C CYS A 150 11.72 -9.31 -11.80
N GLY A 151 11.17 -10.53 -11.79
CA GLY A 151 11.50 -11.56 -10.80
C GLY A 151 11.01 -11.30 -9.37
N ALA A 152 10.03 -10.40 -9.18
CA ALA A 152 9.40 -10.15 -7.87
C ALA A 152 7.86 -10.20 -7.95
N THR A 153 7.22 -10.19 -6.78
CA THR A 153 5.76 -10.11 -6.63
C THR A 153 5.32 -8.66 -6.45
N VAL A 154 4.12 -8.29 -6.91
CA VAL A 154 3.59 -6.93 -6.77
C VAL A 154 3.14 -6.64 -5.34
N LEU A 155 2.40 -7.55 -4.72
CA LEU A 155 1.91 -7.44 -3.34
C LEU A 155 2.43 -8.61 -2.50
N LYS A 156 3.41 -8.35 -1.63
CA LYS A 156 4.14 -9.41 -0.93
C LYS A 156 4.02 -9.29 0.59
N ASP A 157 3.74 -10.41 1.25
CA ASP A 157 3.83 -10.61 2.71
C ASP A 157 3.04 -9.60 3.55
N VAL A 158 1.81 -9.25 3.15
CA VAL A 158 0.89 -8.47 4.00
C VAL A 158 -0.02 -9.43 4.75
N ARG A 159 0.16 -9.54 6.07
CA ARG A 159 -0.61 -10.47 6.94
C ARG A 159 -1.80 -9.84 7.62
N GLY A 160 -1.92 -8.51 7.57
CA GLY A 160 -3.16 -7.81 7.87
C GLY A 160 -4.20 -8.00 6.78
N GLN A 161 -5.30 -7.27 6.89
CA GLN A 161 -6.40 -7.38 5.93
C GLN A 161 -6.10 -6.55 4.69
N ILE A 162 -6.30 -7.13 3.52
CA ILE A 162 -6.39 -6.39 2.26
C ILE A 162 -7.87 -6.39 1.85
N THR A 163 -8.50 -5.21 1.80
CA THR A 163 -9.96 -5.11 1.69
C THR A 163 -10.45 -4.00 0.77
N ASN A 164 -11.39 -4.33 -0.11
CA ASN A 164 -11.94 -3.42 -1.13
C ASN A 164 -10.87 -2.86 -2.09
N CYS A 165 -9.83 -3.65 -2.38
CA CYS A 165 -8.76 -3.23 -3.29
C CYS A 165 -8.99 -3.76 -4.72
N VAL A 166 -8.47 -3.01 -5.69
CA VAL A 166 -8.46 -3.38 -7.11
C VAL A 166 -7.01 -3.65 -7.52
N ILE A 167 -6.66 -4.91 -7.79
CA ILE A 167 -5.31 -5.37 -8.16
C ILE A 167 -5.36 -5.82 -9.62
N VAL A 168 -5.06 -4.91 -10.55
CA VAL A 168 -5.32 -5.14 -11.98
C VAL A 168 -4.19 -4.70 -12.88
N ASP A 169 -4.10 -5.31 -14.06
CA ASP A 169 -3.18 -4.90 -15.12
C ASP A 169 -1.71 -4.83 -14.65
N ASN A 170 -1.33 -5.72 -13.72
CA ASN A 170 0.05 -5.87 -13.29
C ASN A 170 0.72 -6.97 -14.08
N THR A 171 1.84 -6.66 -14.71
CA THR A 171 2.55 -7.56 -15.61
C THR A 171 3.90 -7.95 -15.01
N THR A 172 4.76 -8.58 -15.80
CA THR A 172 6.19 -8.68 -15.49
C THR A 172 6.94 -8.02 -16.61
N PHE A 173 7.88 -7.13 -16.28
CA PHE A 173 8.76 -6.55 -17.27
C PHE A 173 9.83 -7.59 -17.64
N HIS A 174 9.95 -7.89 -18.94
CA HIS A 174 10.89 -8.86 -19.52
C HIS A 174 10.64 -10.34 -19.21
N ASP A 175 11.45 -11.22 -19.83
CA ASP A 175 11.46 -12.69 -19.66
C ASP A 175 12.01 -13.14 -18.28
N CYS A 176 11.86 -12.32 -17.24
CA CYS A 176 12.39 -12.55 -15.89
C CYS A 176 11.65 -13.63 -15.09
N GLY A 177 10.75 -14.37 -15.74
CA GLY A 177 9.82 -15.29 -15.10
C GLY A 177 8.67 -14.57 -14.39
N VAL A 178 7.56 -15.30 -14.24
CA VAL A 178 6.34 -14.76 -13.64
C VAL A 178 6.19 -15.29 -12.23
N LEU A 179 6.19 -14.38 -11.25
CA LEU A 179 5.78 -14.68 -9.88
C LEU A 179 4.30 -14.29 -9.68
N PRO A 180 3.61 -14.90 -8.71
CA PRO A 180 2.25 -14.52 -8.34
C PRO A 180 2.13 -13.01 -8.08
N VAL A 181 1.05 -12.37 -8.56
CA VAL A 181 0.81 -10.93 -8.38
C VAL A 181 0.67 -10.58 -6.91
N ALA A 182 0.07 -11.48 -6.13
CA ALA A 182 0.01 -11.40 -4.68
C ALA A 182 0.56 -12.69 -4.06
N SER A 183 1.46 -12.53 -3.08
CA SER A 183 2.11 -13.64 -2.37
C SER A 183 2.16 -13.40 -0.87
N GLY A 184 1.91 -14.43 -0.06
CA GLY A 184 2.00 -14.32 1.41
C GLY A 184 0.93 -13.41 2.05
N CYS A 185 -0.22 -13.28 1.37
CA CYS A 185 -1.33 -12.40 1.76
C CYS A 185 -2.58 -13.24 2.10
N PRO A 186 -2.74 -13.70 3.36
CA PRO A 186 -3.73 -14.71 3.73
C PRO A 186 -5.16 -14.17 3.88
N THR A 187 -5.39 -12.85 3.86
CA THR A 187 -6.71 -12.26 4.10
C THR A 187 -7.05 -11.23 3.02
N LEU A 188 -7.84 -11.67 2.04
CA LEU A 188 -8.36 -10.89 0.91
C LEU A 188 -9.89 -10.81 1.02
N LEU A 189 -10.43 -9.60 1.13
CA LEU A 189 -11.87 -9.37 1.31
C LEU A 189 -12.37 -8.35 0.29
N ASN A 190 -13.46 -8.64 -0.44
CA ASN A 190 -14.07 -7.68 -1.37
C ASN A 190 -13.10 -7.15 -2.45
N CYS A 191 -12.09 -7.93 -2.83
CA CYS A 191 -11.05 -7.48 -3.76
C CYS A 191 -11.36 -7.91 -5.20
N THR A 192 -10.98 -7.08 -6.17
CA THR A 192 -10.94 -7.47 -7.58
C THR A 192 -9.50 -7.71 -8.00
N ILE A 193 -9.17 -8.89 -8.52
CA ILE A 193 -7.82 -9.30 -8.91
C ILE A 193 -7.89 -9.85 -10.33
N ALA A 194 -7.60 -9.00 -11.32
CA ALA A 194 -7.88 -9.33 -12.71
C ALA A 194 -6.85 -8.81 -13.71
N ASN A 195 -6.77 -9.45 -14.88
CA ASN A 195 -5.90 -9.03 -15.98
C ASN A 195 -4.40 -8.92 -15.60
N ASN A 196 -3.94 -9.67 -14.60
CA ASN A 196 -2.54 -9.69 -14.23
C ASN A 196 -1.80 -10.81 -15.00
N ALA A 197 -0.48 -10.68 -15.12
CA ALA A 197 0.37 -11.72 -15.73
C ALA A 197 0.27 -13.06 -14.98
N SER A 198 -0.04 -13.04 -13.68
CA SER A 198 -0.30 -14.21 -12.84
C SER A 198 -1.38 -13.93 -11.81
N GLY A 199 -1.98 -14.97 -11.24
CA GLY A 199 -2.88 -14.83 -10.09
C GLY A 199 -2.14 -14.91 -8.76
N ILE A 200 -2.76 -15.53 -7.76
CA ILE A 200 -2.37 -15.38 -6.34
C ILE A 200 -1.74 -16.66 -5.82
N ALA A 201 -0.73 -16.54 -4.96
CA ALA A 201 -0.22 -17.65 -4.17
C ALA A 201 -0.22 -17.32 -2.68
N ILE A 202 -0.71 -18.22 -1.84
CA ILE A 202 -0.67 -18.09 -0.39
C ILE A 202 0.18 -19.24 0.13
N ASN A 203 1.42 -18.93 0.48
CA ASN A 203 2.29 -19.85 1.22
C ASN A 203 2.27 -19.47 2.70
N CYS A 204 1.94 -20.44 3.56
CA CYS A 204 1.81 -20.27 5.00
C CYS A 204 2.99 -20.83 5.82
N ASP A 205 4.11 -21.17 5.16
CA ASP A 205 5.27 -21.77 5.83
C ASP A 205 5.69 -20.98 7.08
N ASP A 206 5.56 -21.67 8.22
CA ASP A 206 6.17 -21.39 9.52
C ASP A 206 5.76 -20.12 10.29
N SER A 207 4.50 -19.68 10.21
CA SER A 207 4.03 -18.66 11.16
C SER A 207 2.86 -19.07 12.05
N PRO A 208 3.04 -19.15 13.39
CA PRO A 208 1.95 -19.39 14.34
C PRO A 208 0.96 -18.22 14.42
N ARG A 209 1.23 -17.09 13.73
CA ARG A 209 0.38 -15.89 13.74
C ARG A 209 -0.73 -15.89 12.69
N ILE A 210 -0.66 -16.77 11.69
CA ILE A 210 -1.74 -16.94 10.72
C ILE A 210 -2.58 -18.12 11.21
N SER A 211 -3.83 -17.87 11.58
CA SER A 211 -4.73 -18.92 12.07
C SER A 211 -5.68 -19.43 10.98
N GLN A 212 -5.88 -18.63 9.92
CA GLN A 212 -6.86 -18.90 8.88
C GLN A 212 -6.49 -18.14 7.59
N ILE A 213 -6.75 -18.77 6.45
CA ILE A 213 -6.75 -18.13 5.13
C ILE A 213 -8.20 -17.76 4.79
N VAL A 214 -8.43 -16.50 4.42
CA VAL A 214 -9.74 -15.96 4.08
C VAL A 214 -9.65 -15.25 2.73
N ILE A 215 -10.32 -15.81 1.73
CA ILE A 215 -10.59 -15.16 0.45
C ILE A 215 -12.11 -15.08 0.32
N HIS A 216 -12.67 -13.90 0.49
CA HIS A 216 -14.12 -13.75 0.63
C HIS A 216 -14.65 -12.57 -0.17
N ASN A 217 -15.68 -12.85 -0.98
CA ASN A 217 -16.33 -11.88 -1.86
C ASN A 217 -15.34 -11.22 -2.82
N CYS A 218 -14.37 -11.99 -3.33
CA CYS A 218 -13.36 -11.50 -4.25
C CYS A 218 -13.68 -11.89 -5.69
N VAL A 219 -13.40 -11.02 -6.65
CA VAL A 219 -13.43 -11.35 -8.08
C VAL A 219 -12.02 -11.67 -8.53
N ILE A 220 -11.78 -12.88 -9.03
CA ILE A 220 -10.47 -13.30 -9.56
C ILE A 220 -10.67 -13.78 -11.00
N TRP A 221 -10.20 -12.99 -11.97
CA TRP A 221 -10.60 -13.17 -13.37
C TRP A 221 -9.49 -12.83 -14.37
N ASN A 222 -9.36 -13.62 -15.45
CA ASN A 222 -8.46 -13.32 -16.58
C ASN A 222 -6.99 -13.03 -16.20
N ASN A 223 -6.46 -13.74 -15.20
CA ASN A 223 -5.03 -13.71 -14.90
C ASN A 223 -4.34 -14.81 -15.75
N GLN A 224 -3.24 -14.48 -16.44
CA GLN A 224 -2.74 -15.25 -17.59
C GLN A 224 -2.08 -16.59 -17.23
N ASP A 225 -1.31 -16.66 -16.13
CA ASP A 225 -0.64 -17.89 -15.71
C ASP A 225 -1.51 -18.84 -14.84
N ASN A 226 -1.15 -20.13 -14.84
CA ASN A 226 -1.83 -21.31 -14.22
C ASN A 226 -2.05 -21.28 -12.69
N GLN A 227 -2.05 -20.11 -12.04
CA GLN A 227 -2.31 -19.96 -10.62
C GLN A 227 -3.38 -18.88 -10.41
N GLN A 228 -4.66 -19.18 -10.65
CA GLN A 228 -5.72 -18.25 -10.22
C GLN A 228 -5.68 -18.07 -8.70
N ILE A 229 -5.61 -19.18 -7.97
CA ILE A 229 -5.29 -19.24 -6.54
C ILE A 229 -4.47 -20.51 -6.28
N ARG A 230 -3.25 -20.36 -5.78
CA ARG A 230 -2.43 -21.45 -5.28
C ARG A 230 -2.31 -21.34 -3.76
N ILE A 231 -2.72 -22.37 -3.03
CA ILE A 231 -2.54 -22.43 -1.59
C ILE A 231 -1.66 -23.63 -1.27
N SER A 232 -0.58 -23.43 -0.50
CA SER A 232 0.34 -24.49 -0.11
C SER A 232 0.63 -24.47 1.39
N ASN A 233 0.97 -25.67 1.92
CA ASN A 233 1.44 -25.88 3.29
C ASN A 233 0.47 -25.41 4.38
N THR A 234 -0.82 -25.73 4.23
CA THR A 234 -1.86 -25.33 5.18
C THR A 234 -1.99 -26.33 6.33
N ARG A 235 -1.53 -25.95 7.54
CA ARG A 235 -2.10 -26.49 8.80
C ARG A 235 -3.34 -25.70 9.25
N GLN A 236 -3.82 -24.78 8.40
CA GLN A 236 -4.79 -23.74 8.74
C GLN A 236 -6.12 -23.97 8.02
N SER A 237 -7.20 -23.48 8.62
CA SER A 237 -8.51 -23.47 7.97
C SER A 237 -8.51 -22.49 6.80
N THR A 238 -9.22 -22.84 5.72
CA THR A 238 -9.29 -22.05 4.49
C THR A 238 -10.76 -21.80 4.15
N VAL A 239 -11.14 -20.53 4.00
CA VAL A 239 -12.47 -20.11 3.52
C VAL A 239 -12.29 -19.38 2.20
N ILE A 240 -12.87 -19.95 1.14
CA ILE A 240 -12.87 -19.37 -0.20
C ILE A 240 -14.33 -19.23 -0.63
N GLN A 241 -14.77 -17.99 -0.80
CA GLN A 241 -16.05 -17.63 -1.39
C GLN A 241 -15.76 -16.53 -2.42
N ILE A 242 -15.78 -16.91 -3.69
CA ILE A 242 -15.46 -16.08 -4.86
C ILE A 242 -16.77 -15.85 -5.61
#